data_AF-A0A0A8XMS3-F1
#
_entry.id   AF-A0A0A8XMS3-F1
#
_cell.length_a   1.000
_cell.length_b   1.000
_cell.length_c   1.000
_cell.angle_alpha   90.00
_cell.angle_beta   90.00
_cell.angle_gamma   90.00
#
_symmetry.space_group_name_H-M   'P 1'
#
loop_
_entity.id
_entity.type
_entity.pdbx_description
1 polymer ?
#
loop_
_entity_poly.entity_id
_entity_poly.type
_entity_poly.pdbx_seq_one_letter_code
_entity_poly.pdbx_strand_id
1 'polypeptide(L)'
;MSIFEYNGSAVVAMVGRNCFAIASDRRLGVQLQTIATDFQRVFKVHDKLYIGLSGLATDAQTLYQRLVFRHKMYQLREERDMKPETFASLVSALLYEKRFGPYFCQPVIAGLGDNDEPFICTMDCLGAKELAKDFVVSGTASESLYGACESMYKPDMVIFT
;
A
#
# COMPACT_ATOMS: atom_id res chain seq x y z
N MET A 1 4.46 4.16 -23.08
CA MET A 1 4.87 4.40 -21.68
C MET A 1 3.60 4.60 -20.89
N SER A 2 3.38 3.74 -19.89
CA SER A 2 2.17 3.76 -19.08
C SER A 2 2.17 4.96 -18.13
N ILE A 3 1.00 5.49 -17.76
CA ILE A 3 0.89 6.55 -16.73
C ILE A 3 1.47 6.05 -15.40
N PHE A 4 1.30 4.77 -15.10
CA PHE A 4 1.87 4.12 -13.91
C PHE A 4 3.41 4.10 -13.88
N GLU A 5 4.07 4.23 -15.04
CA GLU A 5 5.52 4.24 -15.16
C GLU A 5 6.13 5.64 -15.08
N TYR A 6 5.31 6.69 -15.18
CA TYR A 6 5.79 8.06 -15.35
C TYR A 6 6.74 8.52 -14.24
N ASN A 7 6.44 8.17 -12.99
CA ASN A 7 7.30 8.50 -11.84
C ASN A 7 8.20 7.35 -11.39
N GLY A 8 7.91 6.13 -11.84
CA GLY A 8 8.42 4.89 -11.24
C GLY A 8 7.90 4.68 -9.82
N SER A 9 7.86 3.43 -9.36
CA SER A 9 7.60 3.09 -7.96
C SER A 9 7.85 1.61 -7.72
N ALA A 10 8.19 1.25 -6.49
CA ALA A 10 8.22 -0.12 -6.03
C ALA A 10 7.75 -0.16 -4.57
N VAL A 11 6.74 -0.97 -4.29
CA VAL A 11 6.18 -1.19 -2.95
C VAL A 11 6.00 -2.69 -2.75
N VAL A 12 6.37 -3.19 -1.58
CA VAL A 12 6.18 -4.57 -1.17
C VAL A 12 5.69 -4.61 0.26
N ALA A 13 4.77 -5.54 0.56
CA ALA A 13 4.43 -5.92 1.92
C ALA A 13 4.49 -7.43 2.08
N MET A 14 4.89 -7.89 3.28
CA MET A 14 5.11 -9.29 3.58
C MET A 14 4.63 -9.61 5.00
N VAL A 15 4.07 -10.81 5.16
CA VAL A 15 3.55 -11.32 6.43
C VAL A 15 4.60 -12.16 7.14
N GLY A 16 4.73 -11.97 8.44
CA GLY A 16 5.47 -12.84 9.36
C GLY A 16 4.56 -13.34 10.50
N ARG A 17 5.15 -13.99 11.50
CA ARG A 17 4.43 -14.46 12.69
C ARG A 17 4.09 -13.28 13.60
N ASN A 18 2.79 -12.94 13.68
CA ASN A 18 2.26 -11.82 14.46
C ASN A 18 2.93 -10.47 14.12
N CYS A 19 3.42 -10.33 12.89
CA CYS A 19 4.09 -9.13 12.42
C CYS A 19 3.93 -8.99 10.91
N PHE A 20 4.14 -7.79 10.39
CA PHE A 20 4.23 -7.52 8.96
C PHE A 20 5.41 -6.58 8.69
N ALA A 21 5.89 -6.60 7.46
CA ALA A 21 6.83 -5.61 6.95
C ALA A 21 6.24 -4.96 5.70
N ILE A 22 6.47 -3.66 5.54
CA ILE A 22 6.15 -2.91 4.33
C ILE A 22 7.36 -2.05 3.96
N ALA A 23 7.73 -2.07 2.68
CA ALA A 23 8.88 -1.35 2.17
C ALA A 23 8.56 -0.70 0.83
N SER A 24 9.26 0.39 0.54
CA SER A 24 9.21 1.03 -0.76
C SER A 24 10.56 1.58 -1.17
N ASP A 25 10.72 1.83 -2.47
CA ASP A 25 11.78 2.71 -2.95
C ASP A 25 11.53 4.17 -2.53
N ARG A 26 12.54 5.02 -2.74
CA ARG A 26 12.48 6.47 -2.44
C ARG A 26 12.70 7.35 -3.66
N ARG A 27 12.79 6.76 -4.87
CA ARG A 27 13.03 7.51 -6.10
C ARG A 27 11.74 8.19 -6.54
N LEU A 28 11.84 9.48 -6.83
CA LEU A 28 10.85 10.21 -7.63
C LEU A 28 11.47 10.57 -8.97
N GLY A 29 10.96 9.98 -10.04
CA GLY A 29 11.35 10.31 -11.40
C GLY A 29 10.35 11.20 -12.10
N VAL A 30 10.82 11.89 -13.14
CA VAL A 30 10.01 12.26 -14.31
C VAL A 30 10.61 11.49 -15.47
N GLN A 31 9.97 10.37 -15.82
CA GLN A 31 10.52 9.39 -16.74
C GLN A 31 11.93 8.94 -16.28
N LEU A 32 12.93 9.09 -17.15
CA LEU A 32 14.31 8.68 -16.88
C LEU A 32 15.06 9.68 -15.99
N GLN A 33 14.57 10.92 -15.86
CA GLN A 33 15.22 11.91 -15.01
C GLN A 33 14.81 11.70 -13.54
N THR A 34 15.79 11.51 -12.66
CA THR A 34 15.55 11.47 -11.21
C THR A 34 15.45 12.88 -10.65
N ILE A 35 14.36 13.18 -9.96
CA ILE A 35 14.11 14.47 -9.31
C ILE A 35 14.53 14.42 -7.84
N ALA A 36 14.19 13.33 -7.15
CA ALA A 36 14.47 13.17 -5.73
C ALA A 36 14.73 11.70 -5.38
N THR A 37 15.43 11.48 -4.27
CA THR A 37 15.77 10.15 -3.72
C THR A 37 15.25 9.94 -2.30
N ASP A 38 14.35 10.82 -1.86
CA ASP A 38 13.77 10.85 -0.52
C ASP A 38 12.24 10.91 -0.54
N PHE A 39 11.61 10.53 -1.65
CA PHE A 39 10.15 10.57 -1.78
C PHE A 39 9.47 9.50 -0.92
N GLN A 40 8.53 9.91 -0.09
CA GLN A 40 7.77 9.01 0.78
C GLN A 40 6.61 8.37 0.01
N ARG A 41 6.56 7.02 0.04
CA ARG A 41 5.45 6.24 -0.55
C ARG A 41 4.68 5.42 0.46
N VAL A 42 5.31 5.08 1.58
CA VAL A 42 4.68 4.39 2.70
C VAL A 42 4.30 5.40 3.78
N PHE A 43 3.03 5.37 4.17
CA PHE A 43 2.45 6.27 5.12
C PHE A 43 1.82 5.50 6.28
N LYS A 44 2.01 6.04 7.49
CA LYS A 44 1.37 5.53 8.70
C LYS A 44 -0.06 6.09 8.77
N VAL A 45 -1.06 5.20 8.86
CA VAL A 45 -2.46 5.60 9.09
C VAL A 45 -2.70 5.72 10.59
N HIS A 46 -2.32 4.68 11.34
CA HIS A 46 -2.25 4.64 12.80
C HIS A 46 -1.19 3.59 13.23
N ASP A 47 -1.06 3.30 14.52
CA ASP A 47 0.06 2.50 15.07
C ASP A 47 0.19 1.09 14.47
N LYS A 48 -0.93 0.48 14.09
CA LYS A 48 -0.98 -0.89 13.56
C LYS A 48 -1.32 -0.97 12.07
N LEU A 49 -1.32 0.14 11.34
CA LEU A 49 -1.75 0.17 9.94
C LEU A 49 -0.97 1.17 9.09
N TYR A 50 -0.46 0.66 7.98
CA TYR A 50 0.31 1.40 7.00
C TYR A 50 -0.29 1.20 5.61
N ILE A 51 -0.09 2.22 4.77
CA ILE A 51 -0.45 2.17 3.35
C ILE A 51 0.75 2.61 2.51
N GLY A 52 1.14 1.78 1.56
CA GLY A 52 2.06 2.10 0.47
C GLY A 52 1.29 2.50 -0.78
N LEU A 53 1.69 3.59 -1.43
CA LEU A 53 1.05 4.08 -2.65
C LEU A 53 2.06 4.09 -3.80
N SER A 54 1.85 3.17 -4.74
CA SER A 54 2.60 3.09 -6.01
C SER A 54 1.86 3.81 -7.14
N GLY A 55 2.52 4.01 -8.28
CA GLY A 55 1.97 4.68 -9.46
C GLY A 55 2.29 6.17 -9.54
N LEU A 56 1.33 6.96 -10.01
CA LEU A 56 1.50 8.39 -10.27
C LEU A 56 1.63 9.17 -8.95
N ALA A 57 2.68 10.00 -8.83
CA ALA A 57 3.03 10.67 -7.58
C ALA A 57 1.95 11.67 -7.12
N THR A 58 1.27 12.33 -8.05
CA THR A 58 0.18 13.28 -7.75
C THR A 58 -1.01 12.57 -7.08
N ASP A 59 -1.36 11.41 -7.61
CA ASP A 59 -2.49 10.62 -7.12
C ASP A 59 -2.13 9.95 -5.79
N ALA A 60 -0.88 9.53 -5.61
CA ALA A 60 -0.40 8.98 -4.35
C ALA A 60 -0.56 9.99 -3.20
N GLN A 61 -0.11 11.24 -3.39
CA GLN A 61 -0.28 12.29 -2.39
C GLN A 61 -1.76 12.62 -2.14
N THR A 62 -2.55 12.71 -3.21
CA THR A 62 -3.98 13.03 -3.13
C THR A 62 -4.77 11.93 -2.38
N LEU A 63 -4.54 10.66 -2.74
CA LEU A 63 -5.18 9.52 -2.11
C LEU A 63 -4.82 9.44 -0.63
N TYR A 64 -3.55 9.60 -0.28
CA TYR A 64 -3.13 9.61 1.12
C TYR A 64 -3.89 10.65 1.94
N GLN A 65 -3.96 11.90 1.47
CA GLN A 65 -4.68 12.97 2.16
C GLN A 65 -6.18 12.65 2.32
N ARG A 66 -6.83 12.15 1.26
CA ARG A 66 -8.26 11.78 1.31
C ARG A 66 -8.53 10.62 2.25
N LEU A 67 -7.65 9.61 2.26
CA LEU A 67 -7.79 8.42 3.10
C LEU A 67 -7.59 8.76 4.58
N VAL A 68 -6.55 9.53 4.92
CA VAL A 68 -6.33 10.00 6.30
C VAL A 68 -7.50 10.85 6.78
N PHE A 69 -8.04 11.73 5.93
CA PHE A 69 -9.23 12.50 6.27
C PHE A 69 -10.42 11.59 6.62
N ARG A 70 -10.74 10.61 5.76
CA ARG A 70 -11.84 9.67 6.02
C ARG A 70 -11.61 8.81 7.26
N HIS A 71 -10.37 8.37 7.49
CA HIS A 71 -10.01 7.61 8.68
C HIS A 71 -10.18 8.43 9.96
N LYS A 72 -9.70 9.68 10.00
CA LYS A 72 -9.88 10.57 11.17
C LYS A 72 -11.35 10.87 11.46
N MET A 73 -12.16 11.08 10.41
CA MET A 73 -13.61 11.28 10.58
C MET A 73 -14.30 10.05 11.16
N TYR A 74 -13.87 8.85 10.75
CA TYR A 74 -14.36 7.60 11.34
C TYR A 74 -13.94 7.47 12.80
N GLN A 75 -12.68 7.75 13.11
CA GLN A 75 -12.15 7.66 14.47
C GLN A 75 -12.92 8.58 15.44
N LEU A 76 -13.26 9.79 15.01
CA LEU A 76 -14.08 10.72 15.79
C LEU A 76 -15.53 10.24 15.99
N ARG A 77 -16.08 9.48 15.04
CA ARG A 77 -17.48 9.01 15.08
C ARG A 77 -17.65 7.72 15.87
N GLU A 78 -16.71 6.80 15.72
CA GLU A 78 -16.77 5.43 16.25
C GLU A 78 -15.88 5.25 17.49
N GLU A 79 -15.12 6.28 17.86
CA GLU A 79 -14.19 6.30 19.01
C GLU A 79 -13.18 5.15 19.00
N ARG A 80 -12.82 4.67 17.80
CA ARG A 80 -11.85 3.59 17.60
C ARG A 80 -11.13 3.69 16.27
N ASP A 81 -9.93 3.11 16.20
CA ASP A 81 -9.20 2.97 14.95
C ASP A 81 -9.86 1.95 14.01
N MET A 82 -9.77 2.20 12.70
CA MET A 82 -10.24 1.25 11.69
C MET A 82 -9.41 -0.03 11.70
N LYS A 83 -10.08 -1.17 11.66
CA LYS A 83 -9.41 -2.45 11.38
C LYS A 83 -8.85 -2.49 9.95
N PRO A 84 -7.73 -3.18 9.69
CA PRO A 84 -7.12 -3.25 8.35
C PRO A 84 -8.10 -3.67 7.24
N GLU A 85 -9.02 -4.61 7.49
CA GLU A 85 -10.02 -5.10 6.54
C GLU A 85 -11.07 -4.03 6.22
N THR A 86 -11.43 -3.23 7.23
CA THR A 86 -12.37 -2.11 7.09
C THR A 86 -11.73 -1.00 6.29
N PHE A 87 -10.46 -0.70 6.58
CA PHE A 87 -9.68 0.29 5.83
C PHE A 87 -9.47 -0.16 4.37
N ALA A 88 -9.21 -1.44 4.11
CA ALA A 88 -9.15 -1.97 2.75
C ALA A 88 -10.48 -1.77 2.00
N SER A 89 -11.60 -2.01 2.66
CA SER A 89 -12.91 -1.78 2.05
C SER A 89 -13.19 -0.30 1.79
N LEU A 90 -12.71 0.60 2.65
CA LEU A 90 -12.75 2.05 2.41
C LEU A 90 -11.93 2.45 1.19
N VAL A 91 -10.70 1.94 1.05
CA VAL A 91 -9.81 2.25 -0.07
C VAL A 91 -10.43 1.75 -1.38
N SER A 92 -10.92 0.51 -1.40
CA SER A 92 -11.61 -0.08 -2.55
C SER A 92 -12.81 0.77 -2.99
N ALA A 93 -13.67 1.18 -2.06
CA ALA A 93 -14.80 2.05 -2.36
C ALA A 93 -14.37 3.42 -2.90
N LEU A 94 -13.35 4.04 -2.31
CA LEU A 94 -12.84 5.35 -2.74
C LEU A 94 -12.26 5.31 -4.16
N LEU A 95 -11.55 4.25 -4.52
CA LEU A 95 -11.05 4.05 -5.88
C LEU A 95 -12.19 3.82 -6.87
N TYR A 96 -13.18 3.00 -6.49
CA TYR A 96 -14.31 2.68 -7.34
C TYR A 96 -15.27 3.87 -7.56
N GLU A 97 -15.36 4.82 -6.62
CA GLU A 97 -16.05 6.12 -6.81
C GLU A 97 -15.58 6.85 -8.07
N LYS A 98 -14.35 6.59 -8.52
CA LYS A 98 -13.71 7.18 -9.70
C LYS A 98 -13.52 6.19 -10.84
N ARG A 99 -14.45 5.24 -11.02
CA ARG A 99 -14.39 4.17 -12.03
C ARG A 99 -14.06 4.61 -13.47
N PHE A 100 -14.56 5.78 -13.91
CA PHE A 100 -14.37 6.30 -15.28
C PHE A 100 -13.29 7.38 -15.40
N GLY A 101 -12.63 7.71 -14.29
CA GLY A 101 -11.50 8.64 -14.22
C GLY A 101 -10.65 8.28 -13.02
N PRO A 102 -9.98 7.12 -13.05
CA PRO A 102 -9.40 6.50 -11.88
C PRO A 102 -8.19 7.27 -11.36
N TYR A 103 -7.87 7.04 -10.09
CA TYR A 103 -6.55 7.38 -9.58
C TYR A 103 -5.54 6.38 -10.11
N PHE A 104 -4.46 6.85 -10.72
CA PHE A 104 -3.39 6.02 -11.26
C PHE A 104 -2.43 5.53 -10.16
N CYS A 105 -3.00 4.90 -9.15
CA CYS A 105 -2.28 4.29 -8.04
C CYS A 105 -2.72 2.86 -7.80
N GLN A 106 -1.81 2.05 -7.30
CA GLN A 106 -2.08 0.70 -6.84
C GLN A 106 -1.68 0.63 -5.36
N PRO A 107 -2.63 0.74 -4.42
CA PRO A 107 -2.33 0.78 -3.01
C PRO A 107 -1.94 -0.60 -2.49
N VAL A 108 -1.00 -0.62 -1.54
CA VAL A 108 -0.62 -1.78 -0.74
C VAL A 108 -0.90 -1.45 0.71
N ILE A 109 -1.75 -2.22 1.36
CA ILE A 109 -2.16 -2.05 2.75
C ILE A 109 -1.49 -3.16 3.54
N ALA A 110 -0.88 -2.78 4.67
CA ALA A 110 -0.28 -3.73 5.60
C ALA A 110 -0.58 -3.28 7.04
N GLY A 111 -1.06 -4.20 7.86
CA GLY A 111 -1.42 -3.89 9.24
C GLY A 111 -1.59 -5.13 10.11
N LEU A 112 -1.88 -4.90 11.38
CA LEU A 112 -2.27 -5.91 12.35
C LEU A 112 -3.73 -5.71 12.74
N GLY A 113 -4.53 -6.77 12.64
CA GLY A 113 -5.91 -6.84 13.09
C GLY A 113 -6.01 -7.13 14.59
N ASP A 114 -7.14 -7.74 14.98
CA ASP A 114 -7.32 -8.22 16.35
C ASP A 114 -6.33 -9.35 16.64
N ASN A 115 -5.89 -9.49 17.90
CA ASN A 115 -4.91 -10.50 18.33
C ASN A 115 -3.58 -10.49 17.56
N ASP A 116 -3.22 -9.33 16.99
CA ASP A 116 -2.01 -9.15 16.16
C ASP A 116 -1.97 -10.08 14.93
N GLU A 117 -3.15 -10.44 14.39
CA GLU A 117 -3.24 -11.15 13.12
C GLU A 117 -2.77 -10.25 11.96
N PRO A 118 -1.74 -10.64 11.20
CA PRO A 118 -1.24 -9.82 10.12
C PRO A 118 -2.19 -9.83 8.92
N PHE A 119 -2.45 -8.64 8.40
CA PHE A 119 -3.30 -8.42 7.23
C PHE A 119 -2.52 -7.65 6.16
N ILE A 120 -2.45 -8.21 4.96
CA ILE A 120 -1.94 -7.53 3.77
C ILE A 120 -2.98 -7.57 2.66
N CYS A 121 -3.06 -6.49 1.88
CA CYS A 121 -3.95 -6.39 0.75
C CYS A 121 -3.37 -5.44 -0.29
N THR A 122 -3.41 -5.82 -1.56
CA THR A 122 -3.12 -4.91 -2.67
C THR A 122 -4.40 -4.67 -3.48
N MET A 123 -4.44 -3.59 -4.25
CA MET A 123 -5.56 -3.30 -5.14
C MET A 123 -5.09 -2.75 -6.48
N ASP A 124 -5.90 -2.97 -7.50
CA ASP A 124 -5.77 -2.24 -8.75
C ASP A 124 -6.25 -0.77 -8.59
N CYS A 125 -6.11 0.02 -9.66
CA CYS A 125 -6.55 1.42 -9.68
C CYS A 125 -8.07 1.62 -9.62
N LEU A 126 -8.85 0.55 -9.70
CA LEU A 126 -10.31 0.56 -9.64
C LEU A 126 -10.82 0.05 -8.29
N GLY A 127 -9.95 -0.42 -7.40
CA GLY A 127 -10.30 -0.93 -6.09
C GLY A 127 -10.65 -2.42 -6.06
N ALA A 128 -10.25 -3.20 -7.07
CA ALA A 128 -10.32 -4.66 -6.99
C ALA A 128 -9.32 -5.17 -5.95
N LYS A 129 -9.84 -5.81 -4.90
CA LYS A 129 -9.03 -6.28 -3.76
C LYS A 129 -8.37 -7.61 -4.06
N GLU A 130 -7.08 -7.69 -3.80
CA GLU A 130 -6.31 -8.93 -3.78
C GLU A 130 -5.79 -9.16 -2.36
N LEU A 131 -6.15 -10.32 -1.81
CA LEU A 131 -5.78 -10.75 -0.47
C LEU A 131 -4.75 -11.87 -0.61
N ALA A 132 -3.60 -11.70 0.04
CA ALA A 132 -2.52 -12.67 0.05
C ALA A 132 -2.17 -13.05 1.48
N LYS A 133 -1.59 -14.24 1.68
CA LYS A 133 -1.16 -14.74 3.00
C LYS A 133 0.36 -14.65 3.21
N ASP A 134 1.08 -14.34 2.15
CA ASP A 134 2.53 -14.37 2.04
C ASP A 134 3.10 -12.97 1.82
N PHE A 135 2.89 -12.41 0.64
CA PHE A 135 3.37 -11.09 0.27
C PHE A 135 2.51 -10.47 -0.85
N VAL A 136 2.59 -9.15 -0.99
CA VAL A 136 2.00 -8.39 -2.09
C VAL A 136 3.01 -7.39 -2.60
N VAL A 137 3.01 -7.16 -3.90
CA VAL A 137 3.93 -6.23 -4.57
C VAL A 137 3.16 -5.28 -5.49
N SER A 138 3.72 -4.11 -5.71
CA SER A 138 3.10 -3.08 -6.54
C SER A 138 4.12 -2.10 -7.12
N GLY A 139 3.79 -1.48 -8.24
CA GLY A 139 4.63 -0.53 -8.96
C GLY A 139 5.36 -1.13 -10.16
N THR A 140 6.30 -0.37 -10.71
CA THR A 140 6.99 -0.66 -11.98
C THR A 140 7.99 -1.81 -11.90
N ALA A 141 8.41 -2.21 -10.69
CA ALA A 141 9.35 -3.31 -10.47
C ALA A 141 8.65 -4.60 -9.96
N SER A 142 7.33 -4.71 -10.13
CA SER A 142 6.53 -5.82 -9.60
C SER A 142 7.04 -7.18 -10.05
N GLU A 143 7.36 -7.39 -11.33
CA GLU A 143 7.87 -8.67 -11.85
C GLU A 143 9.17 -9.11 -11.15
N SER A 144 10.10 -8.18 -10.95
CA SER A 144 11.36 -8.47 -10.25
C SER A 144 11.13 -8.73 -8.76
N LEU A 145 10.20 -8.00 -8.14
CA LEU A 145 9.82 -8.20 -6.74
C LEU A 145 9.15 -9.56 -6.53
N TYR A 146 8.28 -10.00 -7.45
CA TYR A 146 7.71 -11.35 -7.40
C TYR A 146 8.81 -12.42 -7.39
N GLY A 147 9.76 -12.36 -8.33
CA GLY A 147 10.86 -13.34 -8.38
C GLY A 147 11.69 -13.40 -7.09
N ALA A 148 11.97 -12.23 -6.49
CA ALA A 148 12.70 -12.16 -5.22
C ALA A 148 11.87 -12.68 -4.03
N CYS A 149 10.59 -12.29 -3.94
CA CYS A 149 9.72 -12.69 -2.84
C CYS A 149 9.44 -14.20 -2.87
N GLU A 150 9.13 -14.77 -4.04
CA GLU A 150 8.92 -16.22 -4.20
C GLU A 150 10.14 -17.04 -3.76
N SER A 151 11.35 -16.54 -4.03
CA SER A 151 12.58 -17.25 -3.69
C SER A 151 12.95 -17.16 -2.20
N MET A 152 12.58 -16.06 -1.54
CA MET A 152 13.09 -15.71 -0.21
C MET A 152 12.04 -15.84 0.90
N TYR A 153 10.75 -15.79 0.56
CA TYR A 153 9.66 -15.86 1.52
C TYR A 153 9.65 -17.22 2.23
N LYS A 154 9.39 -17.18 3.53
CA LYS A 154 9.15 -18.38 4.34
C LYS A 154 7.94 -18.12 5.24
N PRO A 155 7.07 -19.12 5.46
CA PRO A 155 6.04 -19.03 6.48
C PRO A 155 6.65 -18.77 7.87
N ASP A 156 5.90 -18.10 8.74
CA ASP A 156 6.26 -17.88 10.15
C ASP A 156 7.58 -17.12 10.42
N MET A 157 8.01 -16.26 9.48
CA MET A 157 9.18 -15.39 9.71
C MET A 157 8.97 -14.46 10.90
N VAL A 158 10.00 -14.30 11.73
CA VAL A 158 10.01 -13.41 12.91
C VAL A 158 10.87 -12.19 12.66
N ILE A 159 10.54 -11.07 13.30
CA ILE A 159 11.40 -9.87 13.29
C ILE A 159 12.60 -10.15 14.20
N PHE A 160 13.81 -10.11 13.63
CA PHE A 160 15.03 -10.05 14.42
C PHE A 160 15.15 -8.64 15.01
N THR A 161 14.93 -8.51 16.32
CA THR A 161 15.14 -7.27 17.08
C THR A 161 16.46 -7.36 17.84
#